data_AF-A0A1Z5SFH8-F1
#
_entry.id   AF-A0A1Z5SFH8-F1
#
_cell.length_a   1.000
_cell.length_b   1.000
_cell.length_c   1.000
_cell.angle_alpha   90.00
_cell.angle_beta   90.00
_cell.angle_gamma   90.00
#
_symmetry.space_group_name_H-M   'P 1'
#
loop_
_entity.id
_entity.type
_entity.pdbx_description
1 polymer ?
#
loop_
_entity_poly.entity_id
_entity_poly.type
_entity_poly.pdbx_seq_one_letter_code
_entity_poly.pdbx_strand_id
1 'polypeptide(L)'
;MCAYLPIKQTNRPKQKVTTMASTHNALAVLIPGAEHAAVANASEKYDIQVVNEEVYSLQRDYERYFMPSRRIFHKEDINLLFVFADGSAQLVEDAPSLKRVLNKVKQLMGIQAA
;
A
#
# COMPACT_ATOMS: atom_id res chain seq x y z
N MET A 1 12.56 35.98 -36.01
CA MET A 1 13.14 34.63 -35.86
C MET A 1 12.73 34.11 -34.48
N CYS A 2 11.68 33.28 -34.40
CA CYS A 2 11.18 32.74 -33.13
C CYS A 2 11.84 31.38 -32.87
N ALA A 3 12.63 31.28 -31.80
CA ALA A 3 13.22 30.03 -31.36
C ALA A 3 12.22 29.21 -30.54
N TYR A 4 11.82 28.04 -31.06
CA TYR A 4 11.04 27.04 -30.33
C TYR A 4 11.97 26.26 -29.39
N LEU A 5 11.69 26.30 -28.08
CA LEU A 5 12.31 25.45 -27.07
C LEU A 5 11.52 24.12 -26.96
N PRO A 6 12.15 22.94 -27.05
CA PRO A 6 11.46 21.67 -26.87
C PRO A 6 11.26 21.35 -25.38
N ILE A 7 10.02 21.06 -25.01
CA ILE A 7 9.58 20.64 -23.68
C ILE A 7 10.10 19.22 -23.43
N LYS A 8 10.98 19.02 -22.44
CA LYS A 8 11.39 17.69 -21.99
C LYS A 8 10.22 17.01 -21.28
N GLN A 9 9.57 16.05 -21.94
CA GLN A 9 8.70 15.09 -21.29
C GLN A 9 9.54 14.15 -20.42
N THR A 10 9.52 14.36 -19.11
CA THR A 10 9.98 13.38 -18.11
C THR A 10 9.00 12.21 -18.10
N ASN A 11 9.27 11.22 -18.95
CA ASN A 11 8.66 9.89 -18.86
C ASN A 11 9.05 9.26 -17.52
N ARG A 12 8.12 9.24 -16.55
CA ARG A 12 8.21 8.29 -15.44
C ARG A 12 8.07 6.88 -16.04
N PRO A 13 8.96 5.93 -15.74
CA PRO A 13 8.81 4.57 -16.24
C PRO A 13 7.50 3.99 -15.68
N LYS A 14 6.55 3.69 -16.56
CA LYS A 14 5.43 2.81 -16.25
C LYS A 14 6.03 1.45 -15.92
N GLN A 15 6.05 1.08 -14.64
CA GLN A 15 6.40 -0.27 -14.19
C GLN A 15 5.53 -1.27 -14.97
N LYS A 16 6.18 -2.01 -15.87
CA LYS A 16 5.64 -3.21 -16.47
C LYS A 16 5.56 -4.25 -15.36
N VAL A 17 4.36 -4.57 -14.93
CA VAL A 17 4.10 -5.65 -13.99
C VAL A 17 4.16 -6.96 -14.78
N THR A 18 5.32 -7.60 -14.77
CA THR A 18 5.56 -8.93 -15.33
C THR A 18 4.76 -9.94 -14.54
N THR A 19 3.83 -10.60 -15.21
CA THR A 19 3.06 -11.73 -14.70
C THR A 19 3.96 -12.97 -14.69
N MET A 20 4.12 -13.66 -13.54
CA MET A 20 4.27 -15.12 -13.35
C MET A 20 5.02 -15.46 -12.05
N ALA A 21 4.28 -15.60 -10.95
CA ALA A 21 4.50 -16.52 -9.83
C ALA A 21 3.29 -16.35 -8.88
N SER A 22 2.98 -17.34 -8.07
CA SER A 22 1.85 -17.30 -7.13
C SER A 22 2.14 -16.33 -5.97
N THR A 23 2.13 -15.03 -6.26
CA THR A 23 2.57 -13.95 -5.37
C THR A 23 1.33 -13.31 -4.76
N HIS A 24 1.20 -13.33 -3.44
CA HIS A 24 0.03 -12.73 -2.79
C HIS A 24 -0.04 -11.24 -3.16
N ASN A 25 -1.16 -10.82 -3.75
CA ASN A 25 -1.35 -9.43 -4.15
C ASN A 25 -1.53 -8.57 -2.91
N ALA A 26 -0.89 -7.40 -2.85
CA ALA A 26 -1.04 -6.50 -1.72
C ALA A 26 -1.18 -5.04 -2.15
N LEU A 27 -1.97 -4.29 -1.37
CA LEU A 27 -2.03 -2.83 -1.41
C LEU A 27 -1.03 -2.30 -0.38
N ALA A 28 -0.04 -1.54 -0.83
CA ALA A 28 0.89 -0.88 0.07
C ALA A 28 0.28 0.40 0.64
N VAL A 29 0.12 0.46 1.96
CA VAL A 29 -0.36 1.61 2.72
C VAL A 29 0.82 2.26 3.42
N LEU A 30 1.26 3.41 2.90
CA LEU A 30 2.39 4.17 3.41
C LEU A 30 1.91 5.09 4.53
N ILE A 31 2.37 4.84 5.75
CA ILE A 31 2.19 5.77 6.87
C ILE A 31 3.00 7.05 6.58
N PRO A 32 2.52 8.25 6.93
CA PRO A 32 3.27 9.49 6.74
C PRO A 32 4.69 9.38 7.31
N GLY A 33 5.69 9.68 6.47
CA GLY A 33 7.11 9.53 6.80
C GLY A 33 7.74 8.21 6.34
N ALA A 34 6.98 7.26 5.79
CA ALA A 34 7.52 6.05 5.18
C ALA A 34 8.17 6.33 3.83
N GLU A 35 9.34 5.71 3.60
CA GLU A 35 10.05 5.80 2.32
C GLU A 35 9.54 4.76 1.32
N HIS A 36 9.46 5.12 0.03
CA HIS A 36 9.12 4.18 -1.03
C HIS A 36 10.12 3.02 -1.13
N ALA A 37 11.39 3.23 -0.75
CA ALA A 37 12.39 2.17 -0.69
C ALA A 37 11.99 1.05 0.29
N ALA A 38 11.31 1.39 1.39
CA ALA A 38 10.81 0.41 2.34
C ALA A 38 9.67 -0.45 1.76
N VAL A 39 8.88 0.08 0.82
CA VAL A 39 7.84 -0.68 0.10
C VAL A 39 8.47 -1.77 -0.76
N ALA A 40 9.52 -1.44 -1.54
CA ALA A 40 10.24 -2.41 -2.36
C ALA A 40 10.88 -3.52 -1.51
N ASN A 41 11.59 -3.13 -0.44
CA ASN A 41 12.20 -4.09 0.48
C ASN A 41 11.15 -5.00 1.14
N ALA A 42 9.99 -4.45 1.50
CA ALA A 42 8.91 -5.22 2.08
C ALA A 42 8.24 -6.15 1.06
N SER A 43 8.07 -5.72 -0.18
CA SER A 43 7.52 -6.57 -1.25
C SER A 43 8.39 -7.80 -1.50
N GLU A 44 9.71 -7.63 -1.50
CA GLU A 44 10.67 -8.72 -1.66
C GLU A 44 10.68 -9.63 -0.42
N LYS A 45 10.67 -9.04 0.78
CA LYS A 45 10.69 -9.78 2.06
C LYS A 45 9.47 -10.69 2.23
N TYR A 46 8.28 -10.21 1.86
CA TYR A 46 7.03 -10.94 2.03
C TYR A 46 6.63 -11.74 0.78
N ASP A 47 7.43 -11.71 -0.28
CA ASP A 47 7.12 -12.31 -1.58
C ASP A 47 5.70 -11.92 -2.05
N ILE A 48 5.42 -10.62 -2.00
CA ILE A 48 4.13 -10.03 -2.38
C ILE A 48 4.26 -9.10 -3.57
N GLN A 49 3.21 -9.04 -4.39
CA GLN A 49 3.13 -8.10 -5.49
C GLN A 49 2.34 -6.87 -5.04
N VAL A 50 3.02 -5.73 -4.95
CA VAL A 50 2.37 -4.45 -4.64
C VAL A 50 1.58 -3.98 -5.87
N VAL A 51 0.26 -4.13 -5.82
CA VAL A 51 -0.64 -3.79 -6.93
C VAL A 51 -0.88 -2.28 -6.99
N ASN A 52 -0.88 -1.63 -5.84
CA ASN A 52 -1.10 -0.20 -5.72
C ASN A 52 -0.44 0.35 -4.44
N GLU A 53 -0.07 1.62 -4.46
CA GLU A 53 0.52 2.34 -3.33
C GLU A 53 -0.41 3.48 -2.92
N GLU A 54 -0.73 3.57 -1.63
CA GLU A 54 -1.62 4.57 -1.08
C GLU A 54 -1.07 5.15 0.20
N VAL A 55 -1.23 6.45 0.40
CA VAL A 55 -0.90 7.09 1.68
C VAL A 55 -1.99 6.76 2.68
N TYR A 56 -1.58 6.43 3.91
CA TYR A 56 -2.50 6.18 5.02
C TYR A 56 -3.42 7.37 5.26
N SER A 57 -4.72 7.11 5.31
CA SER A 57 -5.74 8.11 5.58
C SER A 57 -6.74 7.58 6.60
N LEU A 58 -6.97 8.36 7.65
CA LEU A 58 -7.94 8.05 8.71
C LEU A 58 -9.39 8.07 8.23
N GLN A 59 -9.66 8.76 7.12
CA GLN A 59 -11.00 8.83 6.54
C GLN A 59 -11.33 7.57 5.73
N ARG A 60 -10.34 6.72 5.46
CA ARG A 60 -10.50 5.54 4.61
C ARG A 60 -10.79 4.31 5.46
N ASP A 61 -11.82 3.59 5.05
CA ASP A 61 -12.22 2.34 5.68
C ASP A 61 -11.47 1.16 5.03
N TYR A 62 -10.31 0.83 5.61
CA TYR A 62 -9.47 -0.29 5.17
C TYR A 62 -10.08 -1.66 5.50
N GLU A 63 -11.10 -1.74 6.37
CA GLU A 63 -11.74 -3.02 6.70
C GLU A 63 -12.55 -3.57 5.52
N ARG A 64 -12.96 -2.70 4.59
CA ARG A 64 -13.67 -3.06 3.36
C ARG A 64 -12.91 -4.03 2.46
N TYR A 65 -11.59 -4.06 2.54
CA TYR A 65 -10.77 -5.02 1.79
C TYR A 65 -10.91 -6.46 2.32
N PHE A 66 -11.33 -6.64 3.58
CA PHE A 66 -11.51 -7.94 4.21
C PHE A 66 -12.98 -8.31 4.47
N MET A 67 -13.92 -7.39 4.26
CA MET A 67 -15.34 -7.70 4.44
C MET A 67 -15.87 -8.50 3.26
N PRO A 68 -16.56 -9.64 3.50
CA PRO A 68 -17.21 -10.40 2.44
C PRO A 68 -18.37 -9.56 1.89
N SER A 69 -18.12 -8.90 0.75
CA SER A 69 -19.15 -8.11 0.09
C SER A 69 -20.22 -9.05 -0.48
N ARG A 70 -21.47 -8.91 -0.02
CA ARG A 70 -22.62 -9.75 -0.45
C ARG A 70 -22.94 -9.68 -1.95
N ARG A 71 -22.31 -8.76 -2.67
CA ARG A 71 -22.37 -8.67 -4.13
C ARG A 71 -20.98 -8.94 -4.67
N ILE A 72 -20.82 -10.18 -5.15
CA ILE A 72 -19.99 -10.61 -6.27
C ILE A 72 -18.75 -9.74 -6.44
N PHE A 73 -17.63 -10.14 -5.83
CA PHE A 73 -16.31 -10.06 -6.45
C PHE A 73 -15.37 -10.96 -5.65
N HIS A 74 -15.21 -12.20 -6.10
CA HIS A 74 -13.94 -12.90 -5.95
C HIS A 74 -12.94 -12.13 -6.80
N LYS A 75 -12.34 -11.08 -6.25
CA LYS A 75 -11.20 -10.42 -6.86
C LYS A 75 -10.06 -10.61 -5.89
N GLU A 76 -9.32 -11.68 -6.15
CA GLU A 76 -7.92 -11.92 -5.83
C GLU A 76 -7.52 -11.41 -4.45
N ASP A 77 -7.28 -12.30 -3.49
CA ASP A 77 -6.83 -12.01 -2.11
C ASP A 77 -5.90 -10.78 -2.02
N ILE A 78 -6.48 -9.57 -1.88
CA ILE A 78 -5.73 -8.32 -1.80
C ILE A 78 -5.39 -8.13 -0.32
N ASN A 79 -4.17 -8.51 0.03
CA ASN A 79 -3.60 -8.24 1.33
C ASN A 79 -3.29 -6.74 1.49
N LEU A 80 -3.16 -6.26 2.72
CA LEU A 80 -2.72 -4.89 2.98
C LEU A 80 -1.31 -4.93 3.55
N LEU A 81 -0.38 -4.20 2.93
CA LEU A 81 0.98 -4.03 3.44
C LEU A 81 1.10 -2.64 4.06
N PHE A 82 1.18 -2.55 5.39
CA PHE A 82 1.43 -1.28 6.07
C PHE A 82 2.92 -1.01 6.17
N VAL A 83 3.38 0.10 5.61
CA VAL A 83 4.79 0.51 5.69
C VAL A 83 4.89 1.74 6.58
N PHE A 84 5.68 1.62 7.64
CA PHE A 84 5.83 2.61 8.69
C PHE A 84 7.04 3.53 8.43
N ALA A 85 7.06 4.68 9.11
CA ALA A 85 8.14 5.67 8.98
C ALA A 85 9.50 5.19 9.51
N ASP A 86 9.52 4.15 10.35
CA ASP A 86 10.75 3.49 10.81
C ASP A 86 11.34 2.52 9.78
N GLY A 87 10.72 2.41 8.59
CA GLY A 87 11.10 1.45 7.55
C GLY A 87 10.62 0.03 7.84
N SER A 88 9.89 -0.19 8.93
CA SER A 88 9.23 -1.46 9.19
C SER A 88 8.01 -1.62 8.29
N ALA A 89 7.68 -2.86 7.95
CA ALA A 89 6.48 -3.17 7.20
C ALA A 89 5.74 -4.34 7.83
N GLN A 90 4.42 -4.32 7.74
CA GLN A 90 3.54 -5.34 8.30
C GLN A 90 2.49 -5.74 7.27
N LEU A 91 2.57 -6.99 6.83
CA LEU A 91 1.54 -7.61 6.01
C LEU A 91 0.32 -7.94 6.86
N VAL A 92 -0.85 -7.66 6.33
CA VAL A 92 -2.16 -7.91 6.93
C VAL A 92 -2.98 -8.69 5.92
N GLU A 93 -3.40 -9.88 6.34
CA GLU A 93 -4.13 -10.83 5.50
C GLU A 93 -5.54 -11.08 6.05
N ASP A 94 -5.85 -10.51 7.22
CA ASP A 94 -7.09 -10.74 7.94
C ASP A 94 -7.58 -9.49 8.69
N ALA A 95 -8.91 -9.39 8.84
CA ALA A 95 -9.57 -8.29 9.54
C ALA A 95 -9.11 -8.10 11.02
N PRO A 96 -8.93 -9.17 11.85
CA PRO A 96 -8.41 -8.97 13.21
C PRO A 96 -7.00 -8.38 13.26
N SER A 97 -6.09 -8.81 12.38
CA SER A 97 -4.75 -8.26 12.23
C SER A 97 -4.79 -6.81 11.78
N LEU A 98 -5.70 -6.47 10.85
CA LEU A 98 -5.92 -5.08 10.43
C LEU A 98 -6.26 -4.18 11.62
N LYS A 99 -7.22 -4.58 12.46
CA LYS A 99 -7.61 -3.80 13.65
C LYS A 99 -6.43 -3.55 14.59
N ARG A 100 -5.57 -4.55 14.79
CA ARG A 100 -4.35 -4.40 15.60
C ARG A 100 -3.40 -3.37 15.00
N VAL A 101 -3.17 -3.45 13.68
CA VAL A 101 -2.30 -2.50 12.97
C VAL A 101 -2.86 -1.09 13.00
N LEU A 102 -4.15 -0.91 12.71
CA LEU A 102 -4.81 0.39 12.78
C LEU A 102 -4.76 1.00 14.18
N ASN A 103 -4.95 0.18 15.22
CA ASN A 103 -4.80 0.66 16.60
C ASN A 103 -3.34 1.06 16.90
N LYS A 104 -2.36 0.29 16.44
CA LYS A 104 -0.93 0.66 16.56
C LYS A 104 -0.63 1.96 15.82
N VAL A 105 -1.14 2.14 14.61
CA VAL A 105 -0.98 3.39 13.82
C VAL A 105 -1.62 4.56 14.55
N LYS A 106 -2.84 4.42 15.09
CA LYS A 106 -3.50 5.46 15.89
C LYS A 106 -2.69 5.85 17.13
N GLN A 107 -2.12 4.86 17.83
CA GLN A 107 -1.22 5.10 18.97
C GLN A 107 0.05 5.85 18.55
N LEU A 108 0.68 5.45 17.45
CA LEU A 108 1.89 6.10 16.91
C LEU A 108 1.62 7.53 16.44
N MET A 109 0.43 7.79 15.88
CA MET A 109 0.00 9.13 15.45
C MET A 109 -0.46 10.01 16.61
N GLY A 110 -0.44 9.52 17.86
CA GLY A 110 -0.89 10.29 19.02
C GLY A 110 -2.41 10.56 19.03
N ILE A 111 -3.17 9.83 18.21
CA ILE A 111 -4.64 9.92 18.18
C ILE A 111 -5.15 9.03 19.31
N GLN A 112 -5.00 9.52 20.55
CA GLN A 112 -5.78 8.99 21.65
C GLN A 112 -7.24 9.35 21.36
N ALA A 113 -8.08 8.33 21.22
CA ALA A 113 -9.51 8.51 21.39
C ALA A 113 -9.70 9.01 22.83
N ALA A 114 -9.97 10.32 22.96
CA ALA A 114 -10.50 10.90 24.17
C ALA A 114 -11.92 10.37 24.42
#